data_AF-A0A2R6GJ17-F1
#
_entry.id   AF-A0A2R6GJ17-F1
#
_cell.length_a   1.000
_cell.length_b   1.000
_cell.length_c   1.000
_cell.angle_alpha   90.00
_cell.angle_beta   90.00
_cell.angle_gamma   90.00
#
_symmetry.space_group_name_H-M   'P 1'
#
loop_
_entity.id
_entity.type
_entity.pdbx_description
1 polymer ?
#
loop_
_entity_poly.entity_id
_entity_poly.type
_entity_poly.pdbx_seq_one_letter_code
_entity_poly.pdbx_strand_id
1 'polypeptide(L)'
;MGRALLGRIAAWTDDNPLRAAGIVVAAGAVAGLLVDAGAAGGEQAASSGATTAAATTAAATVAETALARPAYVVVALVGLAIFAAYDG
;
A
#
# COMPACT_ATOMS: atom_id res chain seq x y z
N MET A 1 26.71 9.44 -1.99
CA MET A 1 25.36 10.04 -1.84
C MET A 1 24.40 9.20 -1.01
N GLY A 2 24.25 7.89 -1.23
CA GLY A 2 23.26 7.07 -0.50
C GLY A 2 23.36 7.06 1.04
N ARG A 3 24.58 7.02 1.61
CA ARG A 3 24.77 7.03 3.08
C ARG A 3 24.31 8.32 3.76
N ALA A 4 24.47 9.46 3.09
CA ALA A 4 24.01 10.75 3.60
C ALA A 4 22.47 10.87 3.56
N LEU A 5 21.83 10.26 2.56
CA LEU A 5 20.38 10.19 2.47
C LEU A 5 19.80 9.29 3.57
N LEU A 6 20.36 8.09 3.75
CA LEU A 6 19.91 7.15 4.77
C LEU A 6 20.06 7.74 6.18
N GLY A 7 21.16 8.43 6.47
CA GLY A 7 21.34 9.13 7.75
C GLY A 7 20.29 10.23 7.97
N ARG A 8 19.90 10.96 6.91
CA ARG A 8 18.86 11.99 7.00
C ARG A 8 17.46 11.39 7.25
N ILE A 9 17.15 10.27 6.61
CA ILE A 9 15.88 9.56 6.82
C ILE A 9 15.81 8.99 8.24
N ALA A 10 16.90 8.40 8.73
CA ALA A 10 16.99 7.87 10.09
C ALA A 10 16.76 8.98 11.12
N ALA A 11 17.49 10.10 11.02
CA ALA A 11 17.31 11.23 11.92
C ALA A 11 15.87 11.78 11.89
N TRP A 12 15.28 11.95 10.70
CA TRP A 12 13.89 12.38 10.59
C TRP A 12 12.90 11.41 11.25
N THR A 13 13.15 10.10 11.11
CA THR A 13 12.31 9.05 11.70
C THR A 13 12.38 9.09 13.22
N ASP A 14 13.59 9.27 13.77
CA ASP A 14 13.82 9.41 15.21
C ASP A 14 13.12 10.67 15.76
N ASP A 15 13.13 11.76 15.00
CA ASP A 15 12.44 13.01 15.36
C ASP A 15 10.90 12.91 15.20
N ASN A 16 10.39 11.99 14.37
CA ASN A 16 8.97 11.89 14.02
C ASN A 16 8.45 10.43 14.06
N PRO A 17 8.56 9.73 15.21
CA PRO A 17 8.34 8.29 15.27
C PRO A 17 6.90 7.89 14.91
N LEU A 18 5.92 8.69 15.31
CA LEU A 18 4.49 8.43 15.02
C LEU A 18 4.15 8.66 13.55
N ARG A 19 4.71 9.69 12.90
CA ARG A 19 4.53 9.90 11.45
C ARG A 19 5.15 8.75 10.66
N ALA A 20 6.36 8.34 11.05
CA ALA A 20 7.04 7.21 10.44
C ALA A 20 6.25 5.90 10.60
N ALA A 21 5.71 5.63 11.78
CA ALA A 21 4.84 4.48 12.00
C ALA A 21 3.57 4.55 11.12
N GLY A 22 2.95 5.73 11.02
CA GLY A 22 1.77 5.96 10.19
C GLY A 22 2.00 5.59 8.72
N ILE A 23 3.13 6.02 8.13
CA ILE A 23 3.42 5.70 6.73
C ILE A 23 3.78 4.23 6.51
N VAL A 24 4.45 3.59 7.48
CA VAL A 24 4.74 2.15 7.44
C VAL A 24 3.45 1.33 7.48
N VAL A 25 2.53 1.68 8.37
CA VAL A 25 1.21 1.04 8.47
C VAL A 25 0.42 1.24 7.18
N ALA A 26 0.41 2.45 6.63
CA ALA A 26 -0.28 2.74 5.39
C ALA A 26 0.28 1.92 4.21
N ALA A 27 1.61 1.89 4.08
CA ALA A 27 2.29 1.11 3.05
C ALA A 27 2.02 -0.39 3.21
N GLY A 28 2.03 -0.91 4.43
CA GLY A 28 1.72 -2.31 4.72
C GLY A 28 0.28 -2.70 4.33
N ALA A 29 -0.69 -1.82 4.62
CA ALA A 29 -2.08 -2.07 4.24
C ALA A 29 -2.29 -2.05 2.72
N VAL A 30 -1.64 -1.12 2.01
CA VAL A 30 -1.66 -1.08 0.53
C VAL A 30 -0.98 -2.33 -0.04
N ALA A 31 0.16 -2.75 0.51
CA ALA A 31 0.85 -3.96 0.07
C ALA A 31 -0.03 -5.21 0.26
N GLY A 32 -0.70 -5.34 1.42
CA GLY A 32 -1.64 -6.42 1.68
C GLY A 32 -2.80 -6.46 0.68
N LEU A 33 -3.38 -5.30 0.38
CA LEU A 33 -4.43 -5.19 -0.63
C LEU A 33 -3.97 -5.64 -2.02
N LEU A 34 -2.75 -5.23 -2.43
CA LEU A 34 -2.18 -5.61 -3.73
C LEU A 34 -1.87 -7.12 -3.81
N VAL A 35 -1.44 -7.73 -2.70
CA VAL A 35 -1.23 -9.18 -2.63
C VAL A 35 -2.55 -9.92 -2.81
N ASP A 36 -3.60 -9.52 -2.10
CA ASP A 36 -4.94 -10.13 -2.23
C ASP A 36 -5.52 -9.94 -3.64
N ALA A 37 -5.38 -8.75 -4.21
CA ALA A 37 -5.84 -8.46 -5.57
C ALA A 37 -5.05 -9.24 -6.63
N GLY A 38 -3.74 -9.42 -6.41
CA GLY A 38 -2.88 -10.23 -7.27
C GLY A 38 -3.25 -11.72 -7.21
N ALA A 39 -3.59 -12.24 -6.04
CA ALA A 39 -4.09 -13.60 -5.88
C ALA A 39 -5.41 -13.80 -6.62
N ALA A 40 -6.37 -12.87 -6.46
CA ALA A 40 -7.64 -12.91 -7.18
C ALA A 40 -7.44 -12.89 -8.70
N GLY A 41 -6.69 -11.90 -9.23
CA GLY A 41 -6.44 -11.76 -10.66
C GLY A 41 -5.66 -12.93 -11.28
N GLY A 42 -4.78 -13.59 -10.51
CA GLY A 42 -4.06 -14.79 -10.93
C GLY A 42 -4.98 -15.99 -11.19
N GLU A 43 -6.01 -16.17 -10.37
CA GLU A 43 -7.06 -17.19 -10.58
C GLU A 43 -7.84 -16.92 -11.87
N GLN A 44 -8.20 -15.67 -12.15
CA GLN A 44 -8.87 -15.31 -13.41
C GLN A 44 -7.96 -15.53 -14.63
N ALA A 45 -6.68 -15.19 -14.57
CA ALA A 45 -5.74 -15.37 -15.69
C ALA A 45 -5.50 -16.84 -16.06
N ALA A 46 -5.44 -17.72 -15.05
CA ALA A 46 -5.31 -19.17 -15.25
C ALA A 46 -6.52 -19.77 -16.00
N SER A 47 -7.71 -19.16 -15.88
CA SER A 47 -8.94 -19.60 -16.54
C SER A 47 -9.16 -19.04 -17.95
N SER A 48 -8.52 -17.92 -18.29
CA SER A 48 -8.89 -17.12 -19.48
C SER A 48 -7.79 -16.92 -20.53
N GLY A 49 -6.54 -17.34 -20.28
CA GLY A 49 -5.47 -17.36 -21.29
C GLY A 49 -5.12 -16.00 -21.92
N ALA A 50 -5.53 -14.89 -21.30
CA ALA A 50 -5.44 -13.55 -21.88
C ALA A 50 -4.34 -12.72 -21.20
N THR A 51 -3.25 -12.45 -21.91
CA THR A 51 -2.06 -11.75 -21.40
C THR A 51 -2.00 -10.25 -21.72
N THR A 52 -2.94 -9.67 -22.46
CA THR A 52 -2.79 -8.29 -22.99
C THR A 52 -3.79 -7.24 -22.49
N ALA A 53 -4.84 -7.61 -21.74
CA ALA A 53 -5.75 -6.64 -21.08
C ALA A 53 -5.36 -6.27 -19.64
N ALA A 54 -4.14 -6.61 -19.23
CA ALA A 54 -3.75 -6.77 -17.82
C ALA A 54 -3.82 -5.49 -16.97
N ALA A 55 -3.55 -4.30 -17.51
CA ALA A 55 -3.48 -3.07 -16.70
C ALA A 55 -4.86 -2.54 -16.27
N THR A 56 -5.84 -2.55 -17.17
CA THR A 56 -7.22 -2.12 -16.86
C THR A 56 -7.90 -3.15 -15.96
N THR A 57 -7.67 -4.44 -16.22
CA THR A 57 -8.14 -5.53 -15.37
C THR A 57 -7.52 -5.46 -13.97
N ALA A 58 -6.21 -5.21 -13.85
CA ALA A 58 -5.57 -5.11 -12.53
C ALA A 58 -6.14 -3.97 -11.68
N ALA A 59 -6.38 -2.79 -12.26
CA ALA A 59 -7.00 -1.68 -11.55
C ALA A 59 -8.43 -2.02 -11.09
N ALA A 60 -9.22 -2.70 -11.94
CA ALA A 60 -10.55 -3.18 -11.58
C ALA A 60 -10.50 -4.23 -10.46
N THR A 61 -9.60 -5.21 -10.55
CA THR A 61 -9.42 -6.25 -9.52
C THR A 61 -8.99 -5.65 -8.18
N VAL A 62 -8.10 -4.66 -8.18
CA VAL A 62 -7.71 -3.93 -6.96
C VAL A 62 -8.90 -3.18 -6.37
N ALA A 63 -9.70 -2.50 -7.21
CA ALA A 63 -10.89 -1.77 -6.75
C ALA A 63 -11.95 -2.73 -6.17
N GLU A 64 -12.21 -3.86 -6.82
CA GLU A 64 -13.12 -4.90 -6.33
C GLU A 64 -12.62 -5.51 -5.01
N THR A 65 -11.32 -5.80 -4.93
CA THR A 65 -10.70 -6.31 -3.69
C THR A 65 -10.79 -5.28 -2.56
N ALA A 66 -10.61 -4.00 -2.86
CA ALA A 66 -10.73 -2.91 -1.88
C ALA A 66 -12.15 -2.81 -1.32
N LEU A 67 -13.17 -3.00 -2.17
CA LEU A 67 -14.58 -3.05 -1.75
C LEU A 67 -14.89 -4.31 -0.94
N ALA A 68 -14.32 -5.46 -1.33
CA ALA A 68 -14.50 -6.72 -0.61
C ALA A 68 -13.78 -6.75 0.74
N ARG A 69 -12.67 -6.01 0.87
CA ARG A 69 -11.79 -5.98 2.05
C ARG A 69 -11.51 -4.54 2.50
N PRO A 70 -12.54 -3.81 2.97
CA PRO A 70 -12.44 -2.39 3.27
C PRO A 70 -11.44 -2.06 4.40
N ALA A 71 -11.12 -3.04 5.25
CA ALA A 71 -10.16 -2.87 6.33
C ALA A 71 -8.79 -2.37 5.83
N TYR A 72 -8.29 -2.87 4.70
CA TYR A 72 -7.02 -2.39 4.13
C TYR A 72 -7.08 -0.91 3.73
N VAL A 73 -8.20 -0.49 3.14
CA VAL A 73 -8.40 0.91 2.74
C VAL A 73 -8.48 1.81 3.96
N VAL A 74 -9.25 1.41 4.97
CA VAL A 74 -9.38 2.18 6.22
C VAL A 74 -8.04 2.32 6.93
N VAL A 75 -7.28 1.22 7.07
CA VAL A 75 -5.96 1.26 7.71
C VAL A 75 -4.97 2.11 6.90
N ALA A 76 -5.00 2.03 5.57
CA ALA A 76 -4.18 2.88 4.71
C ALA A 76 -4.46 4.37 4.92
N LEU A 77 -5.74 4.75 4.96
CA LEU A 77 -6.17 6.12 5.19
C LEU A 77 -5.84 6.61 6.60
N VAL A 78 -6.03 5.78 7.62
CA VAL A 78 -5.68 6.11 9.01
C VAL A 78 -4.17 6.30 9.16
N GLY A 79 -3.35 5.41 8.61
CA GLY A 79 -1.90 5.55 8.61
C GLY A 79 -1.44 6.83 7.90
N LEU A 80 -2.06 7.15 6.76
CA LEU A 80 -1.80 8.40 6.03
C LEU A 80 -2.24 9.64 6.82
N ALA A 81 -3.37 9.58 7.50
CA ALA A 81 -3.85 10.66 8.36
C ALA A 81 -2.90 10.91 9.53
N ILE A 82 -2.38 9.85 10.17
CA ILE A 82 -1.35 9.96 11.21
C ILE A 82 -0.09 10.59 10.63
N PHE A 83 0.41 10.11 9.48
CA PHE A 83 1.59 10.70 8.84
C PHE A 83 1.41 12.19 8.52
N ALA A 84 0.25 12.58 8.00
CA ALA A 84 -0.01 13.94 7.57
C ALA A 84 -0.28 14.90 8.73
N ALA A 85 -1.13 14.51 9.68
CA ALA A 85 -1.69 15.39 10.71
C ALA A 85 -0.97 15.28 12.07
N TYR A 86 -0.15 14.26 12.31
CA TYR A 86 0.63 14.18 13.54
C TYR A 86 1.82 15.13 13.47
N ASP A 87 1.83 16.16 14.31
CA ASP A 87 2.84 17.23 14.26
C ASP A 87 4.03 17.05 15.22
N GLY A 88 4.07 15.97 16.00
CA GLY A 88 5.12 15.76 17.01
C GLY A 88 4.56 15.91 18.42
#